data_AF-A0A974S092-F1
#
_entry.id   AF-A0A974S092-F1
#
_cell.length_a   1.000
_cell.length_b   1.000
_cell.length_c   1.000
_cell.angle_alpha   90.00
_cell.angle_beta   90.00
_cell.angle_gamma   90.00
#
_symmetry.space_group_name_H-M   'P 1'
#
loop_
_entity.id
_entity.type
_entity.pdbx_description
1 polymer ?
#
loop_
_entity_poly.entity_id
_entity_poly.type
_entity_poly.pdbx_seq_one_letter_code
_entity_poly.pdbx_strand_id
1 'polypeptide(L)'
;MKGISSKWKGLLSVCVVSICLVTAPAPKEAFSNQIIQRGAKGDDVIELQARLQNIGYYHGKIDGAYGWGTYWALRNFQEAFGLPIDGLAGESTKKKLTNASNFNKAFVHEQINKGNEFTYYSGVDVDKQIKQSETQSKPKTEKTEKTETTKSASVPGGYSQNDIQLMANAVYGESRGEPYIGQVAVAAVILNRVESPSFPNTISGVIFEPLAFTAVADGQIWLTPNEQAKNAVIDAMNGMDPTGQAEYYFNPDTATSKWIWTRPQIKKIGKHIFCK
;
A
#
# COMPACT_ATOMS: atom_id res chain seq x y z
N MET A 1 65.65 38.10 60.52
CA MET A 1 65.22 38.09 59.10
C MET A 1 64.40 36.83 58.86
N LYS A 2 63.15 36.98 58.38
CA LYS A 2 62.26 35.99 57.71
C LYS A 2 61.95 34.69 58.48
N GLY A 3 60.73 34.20 58.68
CA GLY A 3 59.40 34.54 58.19
C GLY A 3 58.49 33.29 58.25
N ILE A 4 57.26 33.46 58.76
CA ILE A 4 56.00 32.95 58.20
C ILE A 4 55.62 31.44 58.36
N SER A 5 54.65 31.24 59.27
CA SER A 5 53.35 30.52 59.17
C SER A 5 53.21 28.98 59.02
N SER A 6 52.58 28.40 60.04
CA SER A 6 51.30 27.63 60.03
C SER A 6 50.95 26.76 58.81
N LYS A 7 50.79 25.45 59.06
CA LYS A 7 49.90 24.60 58.24
C LYS A 7 48.99 23.71 59.11
N TRP A 8 47.72 24.08 59.08
CA TRP A 8 46.51 23.38 59.48
C TRP A 8 46.40 22.02 58.76
N LYS A 9 46.24 20.91 59.49
CA LYS A 9 45.91 19.59 58.90
C LYS A 9 44.39 19.43 58.84
N GLY A 10 43.81 19.80 57.71
CA GLY A 10 42.38 19.60 57.42
C GLY A 10 42.14 18.16 56.97
N LEU A 11 41.25 17.46 57.68
CA LEU A 11 40.74 16.14 57.34
C LEU A 11 39.83 16.26 56.09
N LEU A 12 40.25 15.74 54.94
CA LEU A 12 39.39 15.65 53.75
C LEU A 12 38.51 14.41 53.86
N SER A 13 37.23 14.61 54.17
CA SER A 13 36.18 13.61 54.00
C SER A 13 35.83 13.52 52.51
N VAL A 14 36.26 12.45 51.86
CA VAL A 14 35.88 12.15 50.47
C VAL A 14 34.48 11.55 50.47
N CYS A 15 33.46 12.38 50.26
CA CYS A 15 32.13 11.90 49.90
C CYS A 15 32.19 11.36 48.46
N VAL A 16 32.22 10.03 48.32
CA VAL A 16 32.04 9.37 47.03
C VAL A 16 30.56 9.52 46.65
N VAL A 17 30.26 10.54 45.86
CA VAL A 17 28.95 10.68 45.22
C VAL A 17 28.86 9.60 44.16
N SER A 18 28.23 8.47 44.50
CA SER A 18 27.82 7.47 43.52
C SER A 18 26.80 8.11 42.58
N ILE A 19 27.29 8.57 41.42
CA ILE A 19 26.46 8.95 40.29
C ILE A 19 25.77 7.66 39.82
N CYS A 20 24.54 7.44 40.27
CA CYS A 20 23.61 6.56 39.57
C CYS A 20 23.36 7.19 38.19
N LEU A 21 24.06 6.70 37.17
CA LEU A 21 23.66 6.90 35.78
C LEU A 21 22.27 6.26 35.62
N VAL A 22 21.23 7.08 35.72
CA VAL A 22 19.90 6.72 35.25
C VAL A 22 20.02 6.67 33.73
N THR A 23 20.28 5.48 33.19
CA THR A 23 20.19 5.26 31.74
C THR A 23 18.72 5.42 31.37
N ALA A 24 18.38 6.55 30.73
CA ALA A 24 17.10 6.69 30.07
C ALA A 24 16.95 5.53 29.07
N PRO A 25 15.78 4.87 28.99
CA PRO A 25 15.57 3.84 27.98
C PRO A 25 15.81 4.48 26.60
N ALA A 26 16.59 3.79 25.75
CA ALA A 26 16.75 4.20 24.36
C ALA A 26 15.36 4.46 23.75
N PRO A 27 15.17 5.53 22.97
CA PRO A 27 13.88 5.76 22.32
C PRO A 27 13.52 4.49 21.55
N LYS A 28 12.29 3.99 21.73
CA LYS A 28 11.74 2.95 20.84
C LYS A 28 11.89 3.50 19.43
N GLU A 29 12.80 2.95 18.63
CA GLU A 29 13.11 3.47 17.31
C GLU A 29 11.82 3.50 16.48
N ALA A 30 11.36 4.72 16.21
CA ALA A 30 10.21 5.04 15.39
C ALA A 30 10.69 6.01 14.31
N PHE A 31 9.82 6.29 13.34
CA PHE A 31 10.06 7.26 12.26
C PHE A 31 10.97 8.43 12.63
N SER A 32 11.85 8.83 11.72
CA SER A 32 12.56 10.10 11.83
C SER A 32 11.59 11.30 11.78
N ASN A 33 12.10 12.51 12.03
CA ASN A 33 11.31 13.73 11.94
C ASN A 33 11.01 14.19 10.49
N GLN A 34 11.55 13.52 9.46
CA GLN A 34 11.37 13.93 8.06
C GLN A 34 9.95 13.63 7.56
N ILE A 35 9.35 14.50 6.74
CA ILE A 35 8.09 14.17 6.08
C ILE A 35 8.35 13.12 5.00
N ILE A 36 7.60 12.01 5.04
CA ILE A 36 7.73 10.92 4.08
C ILE A 36 6.69 11.12 2.97
N GLN A 37 7.15 11.16 1.72
CA GLN A 37 6.30 11.40 0.55
C GLN A 37 6.72 10.52 -0.63
N ARG A 38 5.85 10.43 -1.65
CA ARG A 38 6.12 9.65 -2.86
C ARG A 38 7.48 10.03 -3.47
N GLY A 39 8.26 9.00 -3.82
CA GLY A 39 9.64 9.13 -4.30
C GLY A 39 10.70 9.00 -3.20
N ALA A 40 10.33 9.10 -1.92
CA ALA A 40 11.24 8.83 -0.81
C ALA A 40 11.72 7.37 -0.81
N LYS A 41 12.92 7.16 -0.24
CA LYS A 41 13.50 5.83 -0.05
C LYS A 41 14.18 5.72 1.31
N GLY A 42 14.31 4.51 1.84
CA GLY A 42 15.09 4.19 3.04
C GLY A 42 14.24 3.70 4.22
N ASP A 43 14.87 3.66 5.40
CA ASP A 43 14.31 3.02 6.61
C ASP A 43 12.94 3.57 7.03
N ASP A 44 12.74 4.88 6.91
CA ASP A 44 11.45 5.51 7.21
C ASP A 44 10.33 4.98 6.30
N VAL A 45 10.64 4.67 5.04
CA VAL A 45 9.68 4.08 4.09
C VAL A 45 9.45 2.60 4.39
N ILE A 46 10.50 1.87 4.82
CA ILE A 46 10.38 0.47 5.27
C ILE A 46 9.42 0.41 6.46
N GLU A 47 9.61 1.27 7.46
CA GLU A 47 8.73 1.34 8.62
C GLU A 47 7.30 1.71 8.22
N LEU A 48 7.13 2.67 7.29
CA LEU A 48 5.81 3.07 6.78
C LEU A 48 5.09 1.88 6.13
N GLN A 49 5.75 1.19 5.20
CA GLN A 49 5.21 0.03 4.51
C GLN A 49 4.91 -1.12 5.48
N ALA A 50 5.83 -1.40 6.40
CA ALA A 50 5.65 -2.47 7.39
C ALA A 50 4.47 -2.20 8.32
N ARG A 51 4.34 -0.96 8.82
CA ARG A 51 3.21 -0.56 9.68
C ARG A 51 1.90 -0.61 8.93
N LEU A 52 1.83 -0.04 7.72
CA LEU A 52 0.63 -0.10 6.89
C LEU A 52 0.26 -1.55 6.57
N GLN A 53 1.23 -2.42 6.31
CA GLN A 53 0.99 -3.84 6.09
C GLN A 53 0.51 -4.53 7.37
N ASN A 54 1.07 -4.19 8.53
CA ASN A 54 0.66 -4.74 9.82
C ASN A 54 -0.82 -4.55 10.12
N ILE A 55 -1.35 -3.39 9.77
CA ILE A 55 -2.77 -3.06 9.92
C ILE A 55 -3.59 -3.26 8.62
N GLY A 56 -3.02 -3.92 7.61
CA GLY A 56 -3.75 -4.37 6.42
C GLY A 56 -4.03 -3.31 5.36
N TYR A 57 -3.37 -2.16 5.40
CA TYR A 57 -3.50 -1.11 4.38
C TYR A 57 -2.50 -1.26 3.22
N TYR A 58 -1.41 -2.01 3.42
CA TYR A 58 -0.38 -2.22 2.40
C TYR A 58 -0.14 -3.70 2.12
N HIS A 59 -0.23 -4.10 0.85
CA HIS A 59 -0.05 -5.49 0.42
C HIS A 59 1.13 -5.69 -0.54
N GLY A 60 1.90 -4.63 -0.79
CA GLY A 60 3.12 -4.70 -1.58
C GLY A 60 4.32 -5.22 -0.79
N LYS A 61 5.44 -5.37 -1.47
CA LYS A 61 6.72 -5.71 -0.85
C LYS A 61 7.21 -4.55 0.03
N ILE A 62 7.68 -4.87 1.23
CA ILE A 62 8.42 -3.91 2.07
C ILE A 62 9.82 -3.77 1.46
N ASP A 63 9.98 -2.80 0.57
CA ASP A 63 11.19 -2.57 -0.23
C ASP A 63 11.88 -1.24 0.08
N GLY A 64 11.29 -0.43 0.96
CA GLY A 64 11.80 0.88 1.31
C GLY A 64 11.71 1.91 0.20
N ALA A 65 10.87 1.69 -0.83
CA ALA A 65 10.62 2.63 -1.92
C ALA A 65 9.18 3.16 -1.89
N TYR A 66 9.03 4.47 -1.75
CA TYR A 66 7.72 5.08 -1.71
C TYR A 66 7.18 5.27 -3.13
N GLY A 67 6.61 4.20 -3.68
CA GLY A 67 5.88 4.19 -4.95
C GLY A 67 4.37 4.41 -4.80
N TRP A 68 3.64 4.21 -5.91
CA TRP A 68 2.19 4.40 -5.95
C TRP A 68 1.40 3.45 -5.05
N GLY A 69 1.87 2.22 -4.85
CA GLY A 69 1.23 1.29 -3.90
C GLY A 69 1.29 1.82 -2.46
N THR A 70 2.45 2.34 -2.04
CA THR A 70 2.62 2.96 -0.71
C THR A 70 1.77 4.23 -0.57
N TYR A 71 1.63 5.00 -1.66
CA TYR A 71 0.82 6.23 -1.70
C TYR A 71 -0.65 5.96 -1.42
N TRP A 72 -1.23 5.00 -2.13
CA TRP A 72 -2.64 4.65 -1.96
C TRP A 72 -2.90 3.99 -0.62
N ALA A 73 -2.01 3.09 -0.18
CA ALA A 73 -2.09 2.51 1.17
C ALA A 73 -2.11 3.60 2.26
N LEU A 74 -1.26 4.62 2.13
CA LEU A 74 -1.22 5.73 3.08
C LEU A 74 -2.48 6.59 3.03
N ARG A 75 -3.01 6.90 1.84
CA ARG A 75 -4.24 7.68 1.70
C ARG A 75 -5.46 6.95 2.26
N ASN A 76 -5.58 5.65 2.00
CA ASN A 76 -6.66 4.84 2.58
C ASN A 76 -6.58 4.82 4.11
N PHE A 77 -5.37 4.71 4.65
CA PHE A 77 -5.14 4.84 6.09
C PHE A 77 -5.53 6.24 6.60
N GLN A 78 -5.13 7.30 5.91
CA GLN A 78 -5.46 8.66 6.30
C GLN A 78 -6.98 8.89 6.35
N GLU A 79 -7.70 8.43 5.32
CA GLU A 79 -9.15 8.48 5.25
C GLU A 79 -9.80 7.74 6.43
N ALA A 80 -9.45 6.47 6.64
CA ALA A 80 -10.04 5.63 7.67
C ALA A 80 -9.82 6.15 9.10
N PHE A 81 -8.76 6.93 9.32
CA PHE A 81 -8.40 7.49 10.63
C PHE A 81 -8.72 8.98 10.77
N GLY A 82 -9.43 9.58 9.81
CA GLY A 82 -9.87 10.98 9.86
C GLY A 82 -8.73 11.99 9.77
N LEU A 83 -7.69 11.69 8.99
CA LEU A 83 -6.52 12.53 8.76
C LEU A 83 -6.62 13.25 7.41
N PRO A 84 -5.82 14.32 7.16
CA PRO A 84 -5.66 14.87 5.83
C PRO A 84 -5.23 13.80 4.82
N ILE A 85 -5.96 13.64 3.72
CA ILE A 85 -5.76 12.58 2.72
C ILE A 85 -4.79 13.05 1.62
N ASP A 86 -3.62 13.53 2.03
CA ASP A 86 -2.62 14.18 1.18
C ASP A 86 -1.51 13.21 0.69
N GLY A 87 -1.47 11.98 1.20
CA GLY A 87 -0.41 11.03 0.91
C GLY A 87 0.95 11.41 1.53
N LEU A 88 0.96 12.28 2.54
CA LEU A 88 2.15 12.67 3.30
C LEU A 88 2.15 12.00 4.67
N ALA A 89 3.24 11.29 5.00
CA ALA A 89 3.45 10.80 6.36
C ALA A 89 4.14 11.89 7.19
N GLY A 90 3.34 12.91 7.55
CA GLY A 90 3.71 13.93 8.55
C GLY A 90 3.55 13.44 9.98
N GLU A 91 3.77 14.32 10.96
CA GLU A 91 3.76 13.97 12.39
C GLU A 91 2.45 13.31 12.85
N SER A 92 1.30 13.88 12.47
CA SER A 92 -0.03 13.36 12.82
C SER A 92 -0.27 11.95 12.25
N THR A 93 0.07 11.75 10.98
CA THR A 93 -0.03 10.46 10.29
C THR A 93 0.88 9.42 10.94
N LYS A 94 2.15 9.78 11.19
CA LYS A 94 3.13 8.92 11.85
C LYS A 94 2.69 8.50 13.25
N LYS A 95 2.24 9.47 14.06
CA LYS A 95 1.72 9.21 15.41
C LYS A 95 0.49 8.30 15.40
N LYS A 96 -0.41 8.48 14.41
CA LYS A 96 -1.57 7.59 14.28
C LYS A 96 -1.12 6.17 13.89
N LEU A 97 -0.20 6.03 12.94
CA LEU A 97 0.35 4.73 12.53
C LEU A 97 1.04 4.02 13.69
N THR A 98 1.89 4.71 14.46
CA THR A 98 2.60 4.10 15.59
C THR A 98 1.66 3.64 16.69
N ASN A 99 0.53 4.33 16.91
CA ASN A 99 -0.48 3.92 17.87
C ASN A 99 -1.37 2.77 17.38
N ALA A 100 -1.63 2.68 16.07
CA ALA A 100 -2.52 1.69 15.49
C ALA A 100 -1.84 0.37 15.13
N SER A 101 -0.51 0.35 15.01
CA SER A 101 0.26 -0.79 14.47
C SER A 101 1.42 -1.20 15.37
N ASN A 102 1.84 -2.46 15.23
CA ASN A 102 3.09 -2.95 15.79
C ASN A 102 4.18 -2.91 14.73
N PHE A 103 5.42 -2.66 15.14
CA PHE A 103 6.59 -2.70 14.25
C PHE A 103 7.78 -3.33 14.97
N ASN A 104 8.21 -4.49 14.46
CA ASN A 104 9.42 -5.17 14.88
C ASN A 104 10.52 -4.88 13.86
N LYS A 105 11.26 -3.80 14.11
CA LYS A 105 12.35 -3.35 13.23
C LYS A 105 13.37 -4.45 12.97
N ALA A 106 13.79 -5.17 14.02
CA ALA A 106 14.78 -6.23 13.91
C ALA A 106 14.33 -7.33 12.93
N PHE A 107 13.11 -7.82 13.08
CA PHE A 107 12.54 -8.83 12.19
C PHE A 107 12.50 -8.35 10.73
N VAL A 108 11.90 -7.19 10.48
CA VAL A 108 11.71 -6.66 9.12
C VAL A 108 13.05 -6.46 8.42
N HIS A 109 14.01 -5.82 9.09
CA HIS A 109 15.35 -5.64 8.53
C HIS A 109 16.10 -6.94 8.35
N GLU A 110 15.96 -7.92 9.24
CA GLU A 110 16.57 -9.24 9.09
C GLU A 110 16.06 -9.95 7.83
N GLN A 111 14.76 -9.94 7.58
CA GLN A 111 14.20 -10.57 6.37
C GLN A 111 14.65 -9.86 5.09
N ILE A 112 14.70 -8.52 5.11
CA ILE A 112 15.23 -7.73 3.99
C ILE A 112 16.70 -8.08 3.74
N ASN A 113 17.53 -8.11 4.79
CA ASN A 113 18.97 -8.41 4.68
C ASN A 113 19.23 -9.84 4.19
N LYS A 114 18.36 -10.79 4.56
CA LYS A 114 18.40 -12.17 4.06
C LYS A 114 17.90 -12.32 2.63
N GLY A 115 17.26 -11.29 2.06
CA GLY A 115 16.66 -11.33 0.73
C GLY A 115 15.42 -12.23 0.64
N ASN A 116 14.76 -12.47 1.77
CA ASN A 116 13.54 -13.27 1.82
C ASN A 116 12.35 -12.47 1.25
N GLU A 117 11.41 -13.16 0.63
CA GLU A 117 10.06 -12.62 0.47
C GLU A 117 9.31 -12.83 1.78
N PHE A 118 8.68 -11.79 2.30
CA PHE A 118 7.92 -11.89 3.53
C PHE A 118 6.75 -10.90 3.58
N THR A 119 5.83 -11.17 4.47
CA THR A 119 4.73 -10.28 4.85
C THR A 119 4.78 -9.97 6.35
N TYR A 120 4.06 -8.93 6.78
CA TYR A 120 4.12 -8.45 8.17
C TYR A 120 2.74 -8.09 8.75
N TYR A 121 1.73 -8.92 8.54
CA TYR A 121 0.36 -8.74 9.05
C TYR A 121 0.24 -9.06 10.54
N SER A 122 -0.56 -8.27 11.26
CA SER A 122 -0.90 -8.56 12.65
C SER A 122 -1.75 -9.83 12.76
N GLY A 123 -1.55 -10.61 13.83
CA GLY A 123 -2.33 -11.84 14.10
C GLY A 123 -1.88 -13.07 13.29
N VAL A 124 -0.87 -12.94 12.43
CA VAL A 124 -0.26 -14.06 11.71
C VAL A 124 1.11 -14.35 12.32
N ASP A 125 1.41 -15.63 12.53
CA ASP A 125 2.72 -16.08 13.00
C ASP A 125 3.80 -15.68 11.99
N VAL A 126 4.87 -15.04 12.46
CA VAL A 126 5.94 -14.49 11.60
C VAL A 126 6.64 -15.59 10.79
N ASP A 127 6.75 -16.81 11.33
CA ASP A 127 7.38 -17.93 10.64
C ASP A 127 6.56 -18.39 9.43
N LYS A 128 5.24 -18.19 9.48
CA LYS A 128 4.32 -18.51 8.36
C LYS A 128 4.27 -17.41 7.30
N GLN A 129 4.87 -16.25 7.60
CA GLN A 129 4.87 -15.09 6.72
C GLN A 129 6.15 -14.96 5.89
N ILE A 130 7.09 -15.90 6.02
CA ILE A 130 8.35 -15.93 5.28
C ILE A 130 8.26 -16.97 4.17
N LYS A 131 8.57 -16.54 2.95
CA LYS A 131 8.86 -17.42 1.82
C LYS A 131 10.36 -17.37 1.57
N GLN A 132 11.06 -18.43 1.98
CA GLN A 132 12.51 -18.53 1.80
C GLN A 132 12.84 -18.61 0.32
N SER A 133 13.79 -17.78 -0.12
CA SER A 133 14.41 -17.92 -1.43
C SER A 133 15.32 -19.16 -1.42
N GLU A 134 15.02 -20.16 -2.24
CA GLU A 134 15.86 -21.35 -2.42
C GLU A 134 17.19 -20.97 -3.10
N THR A 135 18.16 -20.44 -2.36
CA THR A 135 19.59 -20.51 -2.73
C THR A 135 20.50 -20.14 -1.57
N GLN A 136 21.20 -21.14 -1.02
CA GLN A 136 22.41 -20.92 -0.22
C GLN A 136 23.65 -20.94 -1.13
N SER A 137 24.54 -19.95 -0.95
CA SER A 137 26.03 -20.06 -0.89
C SER A 137 26.87 -19.17 -1.84
N LYS A 138 27.51 -18.14 -1.22
CA LYS A 138 28.86 -17.55 -1.47
C LYS A 138 29.12 -16.64 -2.71
N PRO A 139 30.18 -15.80 -2.68
CA PRO A 139 30.47 -14.65 -1.81
C PRO A 139 30.50 -13.32 -2.60
N LYS A 140 30.42 -12.18 -1.88
CA LYS A 140 30.63 -10.81 -2.42
C LYS A 140 31.85 -10.76 -3.33
N THR A 141 31.64 -10.42 -4.59
CA THR A 141 32.68 -9.85 -5.45
C THR A 141 32.11 -8.57 -6.04
N GLU A 142 32.75 -7.45 -5.76
CA GLU A 142 32.55 -6.19 -6.47
C GLU A 142 32.68 -6.45 -7.97
N LYS A 143 31.66 -6.07 -8.74
CA LYS A 143 31.78 -5.73 -10.15
C LYS A 143 30.62 -4.81 -10.53
N THR A 144 30.97 -3.53 -10.54
CA THR A 144 30.67 -2.55 -11.59
C THR A 144 29.20 -2.36 -11.96
N GLU A 145 28.69 -1.17 -11.61
CA GLU A 145 27.56 -0.51 -12.25
C GLU A 145 27.51 -0.82 -13.76
N LYS A 146 26.52 -1.62 -14.14
CA LYS A 146 25.86 -1.47 -15.42
C LYS A 146 24.42 -1.13 -15.12
N THR A 147 24.09 0.10 -15.46
CA THR A 147 22.75 0.66 -15.59
C THR A 147 21.87 -0.27 -16.41
N GLU A 148 21.20 -1.22 -15.76
CA GLU A 148 20.03 -1.86 -16.34
C GLU A 148 18.82 -1.01 -15.96
N THR A 149 18.46 -0.14 -16.88
CA THR A 149 17.14 0.45 -17.00
C THR A 149 16.12 -0.69 -17.07
N THR A 150 15.58 -1.11 -15.93
CA THR A 150 14.37 -1.93 -15.88
C THR A 150 13.21 -1.07 -16.40
N LYS A 151 13.01 -1.11 -17.72
CA LYS A 151 11.73 -0.77 -18.33
C LYS A 151 10.69 -1.65 -17.64
N SER A 152 9.77 -1.02 -16.93
CA SER A 152 8.50 -1.60 -16.51
C SER A 152 7.98 -2.47 -17.66
N ALA A 153 7.69 -3.75 -17.40
CA ALA A 153 7.08 -4.62 -18.38
C ALA A 153 5.67 -4.07 -18.68
N SER A 154 5.60 -3.18 -19.68
CA SER A 154 4.40 -2.56 -20.18
C SER A 154 3.61 -3.58 -20.98
N VAL A 155 2.46 -3.97 -20.46
CA VAL A 155 1.39 -4.63 -21.22
C VAL A 155 0.65 -3.52 -22.01
N PRO A 156 -0.06 -3.81 -23.12
CA PRO A 156 -0.56 -2.77 -24.04
C PRO A 156 -1.30 -1.61 -23.34
N GLY A 157 -1.08 -0.38 -23.82
CA GLY A 157 -1.85 0.80 -23.38
C GLY A 157 -1.27 1.59 -22.20
N GLY A 158 -0.12 1.23 -21.64
CA GLY A 158 0.51 1.99 -20.54
C GLY A 158 0.06 1.58 -19.13
N TYR A 159 -0.67 0.47 -19.01
CA TYR A 159 -1.11 -0.11 -17.74
C TYR A 159 -0.07 -1.08 -17.16
N SER A 160 0.04 -1.12 -15.82
CA SER A 160 0.91 -2.06 -15.12
C SER A 160 0.23 -3.42 -14.90
N GLN A 161 1.00 -4.46 -14.58
CA GLN A 161 0.42 -5.75 -14.21
C GLN A 161 -0.45 -5.69 -12.95
N ASN A 162 -0.15 -4.76 -12.04
CA ASN A 162 -0.97 -4.53 -10.86
C ASN A 162 -2.33 -3.94 -11.24
N ASP A 163 -2.38 -3.02 -12.21
CA ASP A 163 -3.63 -2.45 -12.71
C ASP A 163 -4.52 -3.55 -13.31
N ILE A 164 -3.92 -4.45 -14.10
CA ILE A 164 -4.63 -5.60 -14.69
C ILE A 164 -5.18 -6.52 -13.60
N GLN A 165 -4.40 -6.81 -12.56
CA GLN A 165 -4.85 -7.64 -11.44
C GLN A 165 -6.00 -7.01 -10.67
N LEU A 166 -5.89 -5.71 -10.32
CA LEU A 166 -6.94 -4.97 -9.64
C LEU A 166 -8.23 -4.97 -10.46
N MET A 167 -8.14 -4.62 -11.75
CA MET A 167 -9.30 -4.63 -12.64
C MET A 167 -9.92 -6.02 -12.75
N ALA A 168 -9.11 -7.06 -12.91
CA ALA A 168 -9.64 -8.41 -13.09
C ALA A 168 -10.38 -8.91 -11.84
N ASN A 169 -9.90 -8.59 -10.64
CA ASN A 169 -10.58 -8.94 -9.40
C ASN A 169 -11.85 -8.10 -9.20
N ALA A 170 -11.82 -6.81 -9.54
CA ALA A 170 -13.01 -5.95 -9.52
C ALA A 170 -14.09 -6.48 -10.49
N VAL A 171 -13.71 -6.72 -11.75
CA VAL A 171 -14.59 -7.29 -12.78
C VAL A 171 -15.17 -8.62 -12.33
N TYR A 172 -14.35 -9.50 -11.74
CA TYR A 172 -14.83 -10.78 -11.25
C TYR A 172 -15.87 -10.63 -10.14
N GLY A 173 -15.65 -9.76 -9.15
CA GLY A 173 -16.63 -9.51 -8.09
C GLY A 173 -17.97 -9.00 -8.63
N GLU A 174 -17.93 -8.13 -9.62
CA GLU A 174 -19.12 -7.48 -10.18
C GLU A 174 -19.88 -8.35 -11.19
N SER A 175 -19.19 -9.27 -11.87
CA SER A 175 -19.76 -9.96 -13.04
C SER A 175 -19.55 -11.47 -13.05
N ARG A 176 -19.25 -12.08 -11.89
CA ARG A 176 -19.17 -13.53 -11.75
C ARG A 176 -20.49 -14.19 -12.17
N GLY A 177 -20.40 -15.09 -13.16
CA GLY A 177 -21.55 -15.81 -13.71
C GLY A 177 -22.32 -15.06 -14.78
N GLU A 178 -21.91 -13.85 -15.14
CA GLU A 178 -22.42 -13.12 -16.30
C GLU A 178 -21.79 -13.65 -17.60
N PRO A 179 -22.44 -13.45 -18.77
CA PRO A 179 -21.83 -13.77 -20.06
C PRO A 179 -20.50 -13.01 -20.23
N TYR A 180 -19.56 -13.56 -20.99
CA TYR A 180 -18.23 -12.97 -21.19
C TYR A 180 -18.29 -11.49 -21.59
N ILE A 181 -19.19 -11.13 -22.51
CA ILE A 181 -19.39 -9.75 -22.96
C ILE A 181 -19.85 -8.81 -21.82
N GLY A 182 -20.52 -9.34 -20.79
CA GLY A 182 -20.86 -8.60 -19.56
C GLY A 182 -19.65 -8.36 -18.65
N GLN A 183 -18.67 -9.25 -18.63
CA GLN A 183 -17.40 -9.04 -17.91
C GLN A 183 -16.56 -7.97 -18.62
N VAL A 184 -16.48 -8.02 -19.95
CA VAL A 184 -15.83 -6.98 -20.77
C VAL A 184 -16.51 -5.63 -20.55
N ALA A 185 -17.84 -5.62 -20.44
CA ALA A 185 -18.62 -4.41 -20.17
C ALA A 185 -18.26 -3.74 -18.84
N VAL A 186 -18.08 -4.50 -17.75
CA VAL A 186 -17.62 -3.92 -16.47
C VAL A 186 -16.19 -3.39 -16.57
N ALA A 187 -15.30 -4.10 -17.26
CA ALA A 187 -13.93 -3.64 -17.49
C ALA A 187 -13.91 -2.32 -18.29
N ALA A 188 -14.74 -2.21 -19.33
CA ALA A 188 -14.87 -0.99 -20.11
C ALA A 188 -15.38 0.19 -19.27
N VAL A 189 -16.34 -0.03 -18.36
CA VAL A 189 -16.80 1.01 -17.43
C VAL A 189 -15.65 1.54 -16.55
N ILE A 190 -14.76 0.66 -16.05
CA ILE A 190 -13.58 1.10 -15.28
C ILE A 190 -12.70 2.04 -16.13
N LEU A 191 -12.44 1.67 -17.39
CA LEU A 191 -11.63 2.48 -18.30
C LEU A 191 -12.31 3.81 -18.65
N ASN A 192 -13.62 3.78 -18.94
CA ASN A 192 -14.42 4.99 -19.20
C ASN A 192 -14.38 5.96 -18.01
N ARG A 193 -14.42 5.44 -16.77
CA ARG A 193 -14.23 6.27 -15.57
C ARG A 193 -12.85 6.88 -15.52
N VAL A 194 -11.79 6.12 -15.82
CA VAL A 194 -10.42 6.66 -15.85
C VAL A 194 -10.27 7.79 -16.88
N GLU A 195 -10.97 7.71 -18.01
CA GLU A 195 -10.98 8.74 -19.04
C GLU A 195 -11.91 9.94 -18.73
N SER A 196 -12.87 9.75 -17.82
CA SER A 196 -13.88 10.75 -17.50
C SER A 196 -13.38 11.75 -16.46
N PRO A 197 -13.60 13.08 -16.66
CA PRO A 197 -13.22 14.08 -15.68
C PRO A 197 -14.06 14.02 -14.39
N SER A 198 -15.12 13.22 -14.36
CA SER A 198 -16.00 13.06 -13.18
C SER A 198 -15.47 12.03 -12.17
N PHE A 199 -14.38 11.34 -12.50
CA PHE A 199 -13.82 10.25 -11.71
C PHE A 199 -12.30 10.42 -11.56
N PRO A 200 -11.65 9.64 -10.66
CA PRO A 200 -10.20 9.58 -10.62
C PRO A 200 -9.59 9.11 -11.95
N ASN A 201 -8.48 9.71 -12.35
CA ASN A 201 -7.80 9.43 -13.61
C ASN A 201 -6.77 8.28 -13.53
N THR A 202 -6.97 7.32 -12.61
CA THR A 202 -6.12 6.13 -12.47
C THR A 202 -6.97 4.91 -12.16
N ILE A 203 -6.54 3.72 -12.62
CA ILE A 203 -7.24 2.44 -12.37
C ILE A 203 -7.48 2.22 -10.86
N SER A 204 -6.42 2.37 -10.06
CA SER A 204 -6.51 2.27 -8.61
C SER A 204 -7.49 3.30 -8.04
N GLY A 205 -7.45 4.55 -8.48
CA GLY A 205 -8.38 5.58 -8.01
C GLY A 205 -9.83 5.19 -8.26
N VAL A 206 -10.16 4.74 -9.48
CA VAL A 206 -11.52 4.30 -9.83
C VAL A 206 -11.96 3.08 -9.02
N ILE A 207 -11.09 2.10 -8.83
CA ILE A 207 -11.43 0.84 -8.14
C ILE A 207 -11.65 1.06 -6.65
N PHE A 208 -10.87 1.94 -6.01
CA PHE A 208 -10.94 2.19 -4.57
C PHE A 208 -11.87 3.34 -4.19
N GLU A 209 -12.59 3.94 -5.14
CA GLU A 209 -13.69 4.86 -4.81
C GLU A 209 -14.68 4.17 -3.84
N PRO A 210 -15.12 4.85 -2.77
CA PRO A 210 -15.97 4.23 -1.75
C PRO A 210 -17.21 3.58 -2.34
N LEU A 211 -17.40 2.28 -2.04
CA LEU A 211 -18.54 1.46 -2.47
C LEU A 211 -18.67 1.28 -3.99
N ALA A 212 -17.63 1.60 -4.78
CA ALA A 212 -17.68 1.47 -6.23
C ALA A 212 -17.62 0.01 -6.71
N PHE A 213 -16.90 -0.86 -5.98
CA PHE A 213 -16.71 -2.28 -6.31
C PHE A 213 -16.80 -3.16 -5.06
N THR A 214 -17.66 -4.17 -5.10
CA THR A 214 -17.89 -5.12 -4.01
C THR A 214 -16.63 -5.90 -3.63
N ALA A 215 -15.80 -6.24 -4.61
CA ALA A 215 -14.53 -6.97 -4.42
C ALA A 215 -13.55 -6.25 -3.46
N VAL A 216 -13.64 -4.92 -3.33
CA VAL A 216 -12.83 -4.14 -2.38
C VAL A 216 -13.34 -4.37 -0.96
N ALA A 217 -14.64 -4.23 -0.74
CA ALA A 217 -15.28 -4.42 0.57
C ALA A 217 -15.17 -5.87 1.06
N ASP A 218 -15.28 -6.84 0.14
CA ASP A 218 -15.21 -8.27 0.43
C ASP A 218 -13.76 -8.80 0.55
N GLY A 219 -12.76 -7.91 0.44
CA GLY A 219 -11.33 -8.25 0.52
C GLY A 219 -10.81 -9.12 -0.63
N GLN A 220 -11.61 -9.32 -1.68
CA GLN A 220 -11.28 -10.18 -2.83
C GLN A 220 -10.33 -9.50 -3.83
N ILE A 221 -10.12 -8.18 -3.70
CA ILE A 221 -9.35 -7.37 -4.66
C ILE A 221 -7.86 -7.78 -4.77
N TRP A 222 -7.33 -8.51 -3.78
CA TRP A 222 -5.91 -8.93 -3.73
C TRP A 222 -5.68 -10.40 -4.09
N LEU A 223 -6.72 -11.13 -4.48
CA LEU A 223 -6.59 -12.55 -4.82
C LEU A 223 -5.95 -12.75 -6.20
N THR A 224 -5.60 -13.99 -6.51
CA THR A 224 -5.21 -14.38 -7.87
C THR A 224 -6.41 -14.17 -8.80
N PRO A 225 -6.26 -13.39 -9.89
CA PRO A 225 -7.36 -13.14 -10.81
C PRO A 225 -7.93 -14.39 -11.44
N ASN A 226 -9.25 -14.39 -11.58
CA ASN A 226 -9.90 -15.33 -12.48
C ASN A 226 -9.44 -15.07 -13.92
N GLU A 227 -9.09 -16.14 -14.63
CA GLU A 227 -8.53 -16.05 -15.99
C GLU A 227 -9.50 -15.41 -16.99
N GLN A 228 -10.80 -15.72 -16.90
CA GLN A 228 -11.81 -15.14 -17.77
C GLN A 228 -11.96 -13.63 -17.53
N ALA A 229 -12.00 -13.20 -16.27
CA ALA A 229 -12.09 -11.78 -15.93
C ALA A 229 -10.84 -11.02 -16.37
N LYS A 230 -9.65 -11.63 -16.24
CA LYS A 230 -8.40 -11.06 -16.74
C LYS A 230 -8.42 -10.89 -18.27
N ASN A 231 -8.90 -11.89 -19.01
CA ASN A 231 -9.04 -11.79 -20.47
C ASN A 231 -10.03 -10.69 -20.86
N ALA A 232 -11.14 -10.56 -20.13
CA ALA A 232 -12.11 -9.50 -20.35
C ALA A 232 -11.52 -8.10 -20.14
N VAL A 233 -10.66 -7.94 -19.13
CA VAL A 233 -9.89 -6.70 -18.91
C VAL A 233 -8.96 -6.39 -20.07
N ILE A 234 -8.23 -7.40 -20.56
CA ILE A 234 -7.31 -7.24 -21.69
C ILE A 234 -8.10 -6.84 -22.96
N ASP A 235 -9.25 -7.45 -23.23
CA ASP A 235 -10.09 -7.09 -24.37
C ASP A 235 -10.60 -5.64 -24.28
N ALA A 236 -11.01 -5.20 -23.08
CA ALA A 236 -11.41 -3.81 -22.86
C ALA A 236 -10.24 -2.83 -23.05
N MET A 237 -9.04 -3.16 -22.54
CA MET A 237 -7.82 -2.37 -22.74
C MET A 237 -7.40 -2.29 -24.22
N ASN A 238 -7.74 -3.31 -25.02
CA ASN A 238 -7.55 -3.32 -26.47
C ASN A 238 -8.62 -2.54 -27.24
N GLY A 239 -9.52 -1.83 -26.54
CA GLY A 239 -10.52 -0.93 -27.11
C GLY A 239 -11.91 -1.55 -27.25
N MET A 240 -12.15 -2.75 -26.71
CA MET A 240 -13.49 -3.35 -26.74
C MET A 240 -14.39 -2.71 -25.68
N ASP A 241 -15.33 -1.87 -26.11
CA ASP A 241 -16.39 -1.34 -25.25
C ASP A 241 -17.79 -1.74 -25.76
N PRO A 242 -18.41 -2.80 -25.19
CA PRO A 242 -19.76 -3.21 -25.58
C PRO A 242 -20.85 -2.28 -25.00
N THR A 243 -20.51 -1.37 -24.08
CA THR A 243 -21.48 -0.58 -23.31
C THR A 243 -21.96 0.68 -24.02
N GLY A 244 -21.15 1.23 -24.93
CA GLY A 244 -21.42 2.54 -25.52
C GLY A 244 -20.93 3.70 -24.64
N GLN A 245 -19.73 3.56 -24.07
CA GLN A 245 -19.08 4.49 -23.16
C GLN A 245 -19.86 4.71 -21.85
N ALA A 246 -20.42 3.64 -21.27
CA ALA A 246 -21.12 3.73 -19.99
C ALA A 246 -20.14 4.05 -18.84
N GLU A 247 -20.59 4.85 -17.88
CA GLU A 247 -19.86 5.16 -16.64
C GLU A 247 -20.49 4.47 -15.42
N TYR A 248 -21.73 4.01 -15.56
CA TYR A 248 -22.51 3.37 -14.52
C TYR A 248 -23.16 2.08 -15.01
N TYR A 249 -23.45 1.17 -14.08
CA TYR A 249 -24.30 0.03 -14.33
C TYR A 249 -25.06 -0.36 -13.06
N PHE A 250 -26.15 -1.10 -13.20
CA PHE A 250 -26.89 -1.66 -12.08
C PHE A 250 -27.67 -2.90 -12.47
N ASN A 251 -27.95 -3.76 -11.49
CA ASN A 251 -28.88 -4.87 -11.66
C ASN A 251 -30.30 -4.38 -11.30
N PRO A 252 -31.25 -4.31 -12.26
CA PRO A 252 -32.59 -3.78 -12.02
C PRO A 252 -33.41 -4.60 -11.02
N ASP A 253 -33.04 -5.86 -10.78
CA ASP A 253 -33.75 -6.74 -9.85
C ASP A 253 -33.34 -6.49 -8.39
N THR A 254 -32.20 -5.84 -8.16
CA THR A 254 -31.62 -5.65 -6.81
C THR A 254 -31.27 -4.19 -6.48
N ALA A 255 -31.25 -3.30 -7.47
CA ALA A 255 -30.85 -1.91 -7.27
C ALA A 255 -31.86 -1.12 -6.43
N THR A 256 -31.39 -0.61 -5.29
CA THR A 256 -32.20 0.19 -4.35
C THR A 256 -31.98 1.70 -4.49
N SER A 257 -30.90 2.13 -5.15
CA SER A 257 -30.59 3.55 -5.34
C SER A 257 -31.59 4.22 -6.29
N LYS A 258 -32.40 5.17 -5.82
CA LYS A 258 -33.33 5.93 -6.69
C LYS A 258 -32.59 6.72 -7.78
N TRP A 259 -31.39 7.22 -7.46
CA TRP A 259 -30.58 8.01 -8.38
C TRP A 259 -30.10 7.21 -9.60
N ILE A 260 -29.79 5.92 -9.44
CA ILE A 260 -29.30 5.11 -10.58
C ILE A 260 -30.37 4.95 -11.66
N TRP A 261 -31.65 4.94 -11.27
CA TRP A 261 -32.78 4.85 -12.18
C TRP A 261 -33.03 6.15 -12.96
N THR A 262 -32.46 7.28 -12.54
CA THR A 262 -32.57 8.55 -13.27
C THR A 262 -31.49 8.69 -14.35
N ARG A 263 -30.52 7.78 -14.41
CA ARG A 263 -29.43 7.83 -15.39
C ARG A 263 -29.94 7.43 -16.78
N PRO A 264 -29.50 8.08 -17.87
CA PRO A 264 -29.83 7.65 -19.23
C PRO A 264 -29.35 6.21 -19.48
N GLN A 265 -30.30 5.29 -19.67
CA GLN A 265 -30.02 3.89 -19.91
C GLN A 265 -29.61 3.66 -21.36
N ILE A 266 -28.50 2.97 -21.57
CA ILE A 266 -27.95 2.71 -22.91
C ILE A 266 -28.43 1.35 -23.40
N LYS A 267 -28.17 0.29 -22.62
CA LYS A 267 -28.53 -1.10 -22.96
C LYS A 267 -28.43 -2.02 -21.75
N LYS A 268 -28.96 -3.24 -21.88
CA LYS A 268 -28.81 -4.33 -20.91
C LYS A 268 -27.90 -5.42 -21.47
N ILE A 269 -26.93 -5.87 -20.68
CA ILE A 269 -26.06 -7.03 -20.98
C ILE A 269 -26.10 -7.95 -19.76
N GLY A 270 -26.57 -9.18 -19.95
CA GLY A 270 -26.82 -10.10 -18.83
C GLY A 270 -27.81 -9.48 -17.83
N LYS A 271 -27.43 -9.42 -16.56
CA LYS A 271 -28.23 -8.82 -15.49
C LYS A 271 -28.04 -7.31 -15.37
N HIS A 272 -27.03 -6.72 -15.99
CA HIS A 272 -26.71 -5.30 -15.81
C HIS A 272 -27.31 -4.40 -16.89
N ILE A 273 -27.93 -3.31 -16.46
CA ILE A 273 -28.26 -2.14 -17.31
C ILE A 273 -27.10 -1.16 -17.20
N PHE A 274 -26.55 -0.74 -18.34
CA PHE A 274 -25.44 0.19 -18.46
C PHE A 274 -25.94 1.60 -18.81
N CYS A 275 -25.38 2.63 -18.17
CA CYS A 275 -25.88 3.99 -18.22
C CYS A 275 -24.77 5.05 -18.36
N LYS A 276 -25.17 6.22 -18.86
CA LYS A 276 -24.38 7.46 -18.78
C LYS A 276 -24.56 8.18 -17.46
#